data_AF-A0A9B0WS89-F1
#
_entry.id   AF-A0A9B0WS89-F1
#
_cell.length_a   1.000
_cell.length_b   1.000
_cell.length_c   1.000
_cell.angle_alpha   90.00
_cell.angle_beta   90.00
_cell.angle_gamma   90.00
#
_symmetry.space_group_name_H-M   'P 1'
#
loop_
_entity.id
_entity.type
_entity.pdbx_description
1 polymer ?
#
loop_
_entity_poly.entity_id
_entity_poly.type
_entity_poly.pdbx_seq_one_letter_code
_entity_poly.pdbx_strand_id
1 'polypeptide(L)'
;MLSRVVLSAAATAAPSLKNAALLGPGVLQATRIFHTGQPSLAPVPPLPEYGGKVRLGLIPEEFFQFLYPKTGVTGPYMLGTGLILYCLSKEIYVVTPETISTIATVGLLVYVIKKYGASFGQFVDKINEQKIARLEEVKQASIKYIQDAIELEKAQQALVDKRHYLFDVQRSVQNMMRRKEQEHMINWVEKNVVQSISAQQEKETIAKCIQDLKLLAKKAQAQPVM
;
A
#
# COMPACT_ATOMS: atom_id res chain seq x y z
N MET A 1 -43.30 27.56 3.85
CA MET A 1 -43.76 26.41 3.05
C MET A 1 -42.64 25.89 2.13
N LEU A 2 -41.56 25.33 2.68
CA LEU A 2 -40.49 24.69 1.88
C LEU A 2 -39.88 23.46 2.58
N SER A 3 -40.62 22.81 3.47
CA SER A 3 -40.16 21.65 4.24
C SER A 3 -40.75 20.32 3.77
N ARG A 4 -41.44 20.27 2.61
CA ARG A 4 -42.10 19.04 2.12
C ARG A 4 -41.69 18.54 0.74
N VAL A 5 -40.78 19.22 0.04
CA VAL A 5 -40.35 18.78 -1.31
C VAL A 5 -39.08 17.91 -1.28
N VAL A 6 -38.27 17.97 -0.21
CA VAL A 6 -37.01 17.21 -0.15
C VAL A 6 -37.22 15.74 0.28
N LEU A 7 -38.38 15.39 0.85
CA LEU A 7 -38.65 14.01 1.28
C LEU A 7 -39.21 13.07 0.20
N SER A 8 -39.59 13.56 -0.98
CA SER A 8 -40.26 12.73 -1.99
C SER A 8 -39.34 12.19 -3.10
N ALA A 9 -38.09 12.63 -3.18
CA ALA A 9 -37.15 12.18 -4.22
C ALA A 9 -36.26 10.99 -3.79
N ALA A 10 -36.34 10.57 -2.52
CA ALA A 10 -35.50 9.48 -1.98
C ALA A 10 -36.17 8.09 -2.04
N ALA A 11 -37.35 7.95 -2.64
CA ALA A 11 -38.13 6.71 -2.57
C ALA A 11 -37.96 5.76 -3.78
N THR A 12 -37.15 6.08 -4.80
CA THR A 12 -37.15 5.27 -6.05
C THR A 12 -35.78 4.83 -6.60
N ALA A 13 -34.72 4.76 -5.78
CA ALA A 13 -33.51 4.06 -6.22
C ALA A 13 -32.75 3.38 -5.07
N ALA A 14 -32.37 2.13 -5.34
CA ALA A 14 -31.43 1.27 -4.61
C ALA A 14 -31.94 0.48 -3.38
N PRO A 15 -32.28 -0.83 -3.57
CA PRO A 15 -32.10 -1.83 -2.55
C PRO A 15 -30.65 -2.35 -2.64
N SER A 16 -29.72 -1.87 -1.81
CA SER A 16 -28.48 -2.58 -1.43
C SER A 16 -27.51 -1.64 -0.72
N LEU A 17 -27.82 -1.28 0.52
CA LEU A 17 -26.84 -0.62 1.39
C LEU A 17 -27.09 -1.00 2.86
N LYS A 18 -27.15 -2.30 3.13
CA LYS A 18 -27.29 -2.83 4.50
C LYS A 18 -25.96 -3.04 5.25
N ASN A 19 -24.80 -2.82 4.61
CA ASN A 19 -23.49 -3.09 5.22
C ASN A 19 -22.50 -1.92 5.07
N ALA A 20 -22.87 -0.71 5.49
CA ALA A 20 -21.92 0.39 5.63
C ALA A 20 -22.05 0.99 7.02
N ALA A 21 -21.52 0.27 8.02
CA ALA A 21 -21.30 0.83 9.34
C ALA A 21 -20.15 1.84 9.26
N LEU A 22 -20.42 3.04 9.78
CA LEU A 22 -19.50 4.15 9.97
C LEU A 22 -18.26 3.67 10.77
N LEU A 23 -17.12 3.49 10.11
CA LEU A 23 -15.86 3.12 10.78
C LEU A 23 -15.23 4.37 11.39
N GLY A 24 -15.48 4.59 12.69
CA GLY A 24 -14.74 5.57 13.48
C GLY A 24 -13.25 5.17 13.62
N PRO A 25 -12.34 6.15 13.85
CA PRO A 25 -10.89 5.94 13.86
C PRO A 25 -10.35 4.96 14.93
N GLY A 26 -11.21 4.41 15.80
CA GLY A 26 -10.86 3.39 16.80
C GLY A 26 -11.07 1.93 16.38
N VAL A 27 -11.68 1.65 15.21
CA VAL A 27 -12.02 0.27 14.80
C VAL A 27 -10.89 -0.42 14.00
N LEU A 28 -9.91 0.33 13.49
CA LEU A 28 -8.82 -0.22 12.68
C LEU A 28 -7.77 -1.05 13.46
N GLN A 29 -7.85 -1.08 14.80
CA GLN A 29 -6.86 -1.73 15.67
C GLN A 29 -7.36 -3.02 16.37
N ALA A 30 -8.59 -3.48 16.10
CA ALA A 30 -9.17 -4.64 16.78
C ALA A 30 -9.29 -5.91 15.91
N THR A 31 -8.78 -5.90 14.66
CA THR A 31 -8.61 -7.16 13.91
C THR A 31 -7.27 -7.77 14.30
N ARG A 32 -7.22 -8.37 15.50
CA ARG A 32 -6.20 -9.37 15.81
C ARG A 32 -6.32 -10.42 14.71
N ILE A 33 -5.34 -10.50 13.82
CA ILE A 33 -5.22 -11.54 12.81
C ILE A 33 -4.93 -12.84 13.56
N PHE A 34 -5.94 -13.37 14.24
CA PHE A 34 -5.93 -14.77 14.59
C PHE A 34 -6.02 -15.51 13.26
N HIS A 35 -4.98 -16.27 12.96
CA HIS A 35 -4.97 -17.25 11.87
C HIS A 35 -6.06 -18.29 12.13
N THR A 36 -7.31 -17.96 11.82
CA THR A 36 -8.39 -18.93 11.63
C THR A 36 -8.36 -19.45 10.18
N GLY A 37 -7.17 -19.54 9.58
CA GLY A 37 -6.97 -20.26 8.34
C GLY A 37 -7.00 -21.75 8.64
N GLN A 38 -7.69 -22.54 7.81
CA GLN A 38 -7.59 -23.98 7.91
C GLN A 38 -6.10 -24.40 7.93
N PRO A 39 -5.70 -25.42 8.69
CA PRO A 39 -4.30 -25.87 8.76
C PRO A 39 -3.70 -26.26 7.38
N SER A 40 -4.55 -26.46 6.37
CA SER A 40 -4.19 -26.67 4.96
C SER A 40 -3.66 -25.42 4.24
N LEU A 41 -3.84 -24.22 4.80
CA LEU A 41 -3.39 -22.94 4.23
C LEU A 41 -2.08 -22.44 4.87
N ALA A 42 -1.44 -23.27 5.70
CA ALA A 42 -0.13 -22.94 6.24
C ALA A 42 0.91 -22.85 5.11
N PRO A 43 1.87 -21.92 5.19
CA PRO A 43 3.00 -21.90 4.27
C PRO A 43 3.75 -23.23 4.31
N VAL A 44 3.73 -23.97 3.20
CA VAL A 44 4.49 -25.21 3.03
C VAL A 44 5.90 -24.85 2.57
N PRO A 45 6.96 -25.54 3.02
CA PRO A 45 8.29 -25.34 2.48
C PRO A 45 8.29 -25.55 0.95
N PRO A 46 9.13 -24.80 0.21
CA PRO A 46 9.27 -24.99 -1.22
C PRO A 46 9.77 -26.41 -1.53
N LEU A 47 9.35 -26.94 -2.68
CA LEU A 47 9.85 -28.23 -3.14
C LEU A 47 11.34 -28.13 -3.46
N PRO A 48 12.13 -29.19 -3.19
CA PRO A 48 13.52 -29.24 -3.63
C PRO A 48 13.60 -29.17 -5.16
N GLU A 49 14.58 -28.44 -5.69
CA GLU A 49 14.74 -28.23 -7.14
C GLU A 49 15.06 -29.53 -7.91
N TYR A 50 15.84 -30.43 -7.29
CA TYR A 50 16.23 -31.69 -7.88
C TYR A 50 15.75 -32.87 -7.04
N GLY A 51 15.20 -33.88 -7.71
CA GLY A 51 14.86 -35.17 -7.11
C GLY A 51 16.08 -36.08 -6.92
N GLY A 52 15.86 -37.19 -6.21
CA GLY A 52 16.86 -38.24 -6.07
C GLY A 52 17.27 -38.84 -7.42
N LYS A 53 18.56 -39.11 -7.59
CA LYS A 53 19.10 -39.67 -8.83
C LYS A 53 18.67 -41.13 -9.01
N VAL A 54 18.23 -41.49 -10.21
CA VAL A 54 17.80 -42.86 -10.55
C VAL A 54 18.62 -43.39 -11.71
N ARG A 55 19.14 -44.61 -11.59
CA ARG A 55 19.81 -45.34 -12.68
C ARG A 55 18.85 -46.33 -13.34
N LEU A 56 19.02 -46.54 -14.65
CA LEU A 56 18.23 -47.48 -15.46
C LEU A 56 16.70 -47.20 -15.46
N GLY A 57 16.26 -46.03 -15.00
CA GLY A 57 14.86 -45.61 -14.98
C GLY A 57 14.02 -46.11 -13.79
N LEU A 58 14.48 -47.14 -13.06
CA LEU A 58 13.74 -47.75 -11.94
C LEU A 58 14.51 -47.75 -10.61
N ILE A 59 15.84 -47.90 -10.65
CA ILE A 59 16.62 -48.22 -9.44
C ILE A 59 17.29 -46.94 -8.91
N PRO A 60 17.00 -46.51 -7.67
CA PRO A 60 17.58 -45.28 -7.12
C PRO A 60 19.09 -45.43 -6.87
N GLU A 61 19.82 -44.33 -6.98
CA GLU A 61 21.26 -44.27 -6.69
C GLU A 61 21.58 -44.70 -5.24
N GLU A 62 20.65 -44.45 -4.31
CA GLU A 62 20.74 -44.86 -2.91
C GLU A 62 20.98 -46.37 -2.76
N PHE A 63 20.38 -47.19 -3.64
CA PHE A 63 20.60 -48.64 -3.64
C PHE A 63 22.03 -48.99 -4.07
N PHE A 64 22.60 -48.25 -5.02
CA PHE A 64 24.00 -48.42 -5.44
C PHE A 64 24.96 -47.99 -4.32
N GLN A 65 24.69 -46.87 -3.66
CA GLN A 65 25.50 -46.41 -2.53
C GLN A 65 25.47 -47.40 -1.35
N PHE A 66 24.32 -48.00 -1.07
CA PHE A 66 24.20 -49.03 -0.03
C PHE A 66 25.13 -50.23 -0.27
N LEU A 67 25.25 -50.69 -1.52
CA LEU A 67 26.06 -51.85 -1.89
C LEU A 67 27.53 -51.51 -2.22
N TYR A 68 27.81 -50.25 -2.53
CA TYR A 68 29.14 -49.75 -2.90
C TYR A 68 30.26 -50.13 -1.91
N PRO A 69 30.13 -49.92 -0.58
CA PRO A 69 31.23 -50.22 0.35
C PRO A 69 31.57 -51.72 0.45
N LYS A 70 30.71 -52.61 -0.03
CA LYS A 70 30.90 -54.07 0.06
C LYS A 70 31.28 -54.70 -1.27
N THR A 71 30.74 -54.19 -2.36
CA THR A 71 30.78 -54.87 -3.67
C THR A 71 31.24 -53.95 -4.80
N GLY A 72 31.59 -52.70 -4.50
CA GLY A 72 32.00 -51.71 -5.47
C GLY A 72 30.87 -51.32 -6.44
N VAL A 73 31.23 -50.66 -7.54
CA VAL A 73 30.26 -50.20 -8.57
C VAL A 73 29.59 -51.37 -9.28
N THR A 74 30.31 -52.49 -9.46
CA THR A 74 29.84 -53.65 -10.22
C THR A 74 28.85 -54.51 -9.43
N GLY A 75 28.87 -54.45 -8.10
CA GLY A 75 28.03 -55.25 -7.23
C GLY A 75 26.54 -55.24 -7.57
N PRO A 76 25.87 -54.06 -7.61
CA PRO A 76 24.46 -53.97 -7.95
C PRO A 76 24.13 -54.55 -9.34
N TYR A 77 25.03 -54.39 -10.32
CA TYR A 77 24.83 -54.94 -11.66
C TYR A 77 24.94 -56.46 -11.68
N MET A 78 25.92 -57.02 -10.96
CA MET A 78 26.08 -58.47 -10.81
C MET A 78 24.94 -59.11 -10.02
N LEU A 79 24.43 -58.40 -9.01
CA LEU A 79 23.22 -58.80 -8.29
C LEU A 79 22.02 -58.84 -9.25
N GLY A 80 21.83 -57.78 -10.04
CA GLY A 80 20.74 -57.71 -11.01
C GLY A 80 20.77 -58.82 -12.06
N THR A 81 21.93 -59.07 -12.69
CA THR A 81 22.07 -60.17 -13.65
C THR A 81 21.93 -61.54 -13.00
N GLY A 82 22.49 -61.72 -11.81
CA GLY A 82 22.34 -62.96 -11.03
C GLY A 82 20.90 -63.25 -10.64
N LEU A 83 20.13 -62.24 -10.25
CA LEU A 83 18.71 -62.38 -9.90
C LEU A 83 17.86 -62.74 -11.12
N ILE A 84 18.10 -62.11 -12.27
CA ILE A 84 17.42 -62.45 -13.53
C ILE A 84 17.72 -63.91 -13.91
N LEU A 85 18.99 -64.32 -13.87
CA LEU A 85 19.39 -65.69 -14.19
C LEU A 85 18.77 -66.71 -13.21
N TYR A 86 18.72 -66.37 -11.92
CA TYR A 86 18.08 -67.20 -10.90
C TYR A 86 16.58 -67.37 -11.15
N CYS A 87 15.86 -66.27 -11.47
CA CYS A 87 14.43 -66.32 -11.78
C CYS A 87 14.11 -67.20 -12.99
N LEU A 88 14.97 -67.18 -14.01
CA LEU A 88 14.85 -68.04 -15.19
C LEU A 88 15.20 -69.50 -14.86
N SER A 89 16.30 -69.75 -14.15
CA SER A 89 16.78 -71.10 -13.83
C SER A 89 15.86 -71.84 -12.85
N LYS A 90 15.15 -71.13 -11.98
CA LYS A 90 14.19 -71.70 -11.04
C LYS A 90 12.75 -71.66 -11.53
N GLU A 91 12.53 -71.27 -12.79
CA GLU A 91 11.20 -71.13 -13.41
C GLU A 91 10.22 -70.26 -12.60
N ILE A 92 10.75 -69.37 -11.74
CA ILE A 92 9.95 -68.36 -11.04
C ILE A 92 9.39 -67.37 -12.07
N TYR A 93 10.13 -67.16 -13.16
CA TYR A 93 9.67 -66.45 -14.34
C TYR A 93 9.60 -67.41 -15.53
N VAL A 94 8.39 -67.87 -15.88
CA VAL A 94 8.14 -68.77 -17.01
C VAL A 94 8.01 -67.97 -18.31
N VAL A 95 8.81 -68.32 -19.33
CA VAL A 95 8.78 -67.66 -20.63
C VAL A 95 7.54 -68.10 -21.41
N THR A 96 6.56 -67.22 -21.49
CA THR A 96 5.29 -67.41 -22.22
C THR A 96 5.26 -66.52 -23.46
N PRO A 97 4.34 -66.75 -24.42
CA PRO A 97 4.16 -65.81 -25.54
C PRO A 97 3.85 -64.38 -25.07
N GLU A 98 3.24 -64.20 -23.90
CA GLU A 98 2.99 -62.89 -23.28
C GLU A 98 4.29 -62.17 -22.86
N THR A 99 5.34 -62.90 -22.48
CA THR A 99 6.67 -62.32 -22.21
C THR A 99 7.20 -61.57 -23.43
N ILE A 100 7.04 -62.12 -24.63
CA ILE A 100 7.51 -61.49 -25.88
C ILE A 100 6.72 -60.19 -26.14
N SER A 101 5.40 -60.23 -25.93
CA SER A 101 4.56 -59.03 -26.03
C SER A 101 4.96 -57.97 -25.00
N THR A 102 5.24 -58.37 -23.76
CA THR A 102 5.68 -57.48 -22.68
C THR A 102 6.99 -56.78 -23.02
N ILE A 103 7.98 -57.51 -23.55
CA ILE A 103 9.27 -56.93 -23.98
C ILE A 103 9.05 -55.88 -25.08
N ALA A 104 8.16 -56.16 -26.04
CA ALA A 104 7.82 -55.20 -27.10
C ALA A 104 7.14 -53.94 -26.54
N THR A 105 6.19 -54.08 -25.61
CA THR A 105 5.52 -52.96 -24.95
C THR A 105 6.49 -52.11 -24.12
N VAL A 106 7.37 -52.73 -23.34
CA VAL A 106 8.41 -52.01 -22.57
C VAL A 106 9.38 -51.29 -23.52
N GLY A 107 9.78 -51.92 -24.61
CA GLY A 107 10.64 -51.31 -25.63
C GLY A 107 10.00 -50.06 -26.25
N LEU A 108 8.71 -50.12 -26.59
CA LEU A 108 7.95 -48.97 -27.09
C LEU A 108 7.89 -47.85 -26.04
N LEU A 109 7.63 -48.18 -24.77
CA LEU A 109 7.58 -47.21 -23.67
C LEU A 109 8.92 -46.49 -23.51
N VAL A 110 10.03 -47.22 -23.51
CA VAL A 110 11.38 -46.65 -23.43
C VAL A 110 11.66 -45.75 -24.64
N TYR A 111 11.23 -46.16 -25.84
CA TYR A 111 11.37 -45.33 -27.04
C TYR A 111 10.61 -44.01 -26.92
N VAL A 112 9.35 -44.04 -26.48
CA VAL A 112 8.53 -42.83 -26.30
C VAL A 112 9.14 -41.91 -25.25
N ILE A 113 9.57 -42.44 -24.09
CA ILE A 113 10.20 -41.65 -23.03
C ILE A 113 11.49 -40.99 -23.54
N LYS A 114 12.34 -41.76 -24.24
CA LYS A 114 13.60 -41.21 -24.79
C LYS A 114 13.37 -40.17 -25.89
N LYS A 115 12.35 -40.36 -26.73
CA LYS A 115 12.11 -39.50 -27.89
C LYS A 115 11.33 -38.23 -27.56
N TYR A 116 10.31 -38.34 -26.72
CA TYR A 116 9.36 -37.25 -26.41
C TYR A 116 9.50 -36.70 -24.98
N GLY A 117 10.29 -37.35 -24.11
CA GLY A 117 10.44 -36.94 -22.71
C GLY A 117 10.96 -35.52 -22.54
N ALA A 118 11.93 -35.10 -23.35
CA ALA A 118 12.48 -33.74 -23.28
C ALA A 118 11.44 -32.67 -23.66
N SER A 119 10.66 -32.89 -24.72
CA SER A 119 9.60 -31.98 -25.14
C SER A 119 8.48 -31.91 -24.11
N PHE A 120 8.14 -33.03 -23.47
CA PHE A 120 7.13 -33.06 -22.42
C PHE A 120 7.61 -32.36 -21.14
N GLY A 121 8.88 -32.53 -20.76
CA GLY A 121 9.48 -31.80 -19.63
C GLY A 121 9.38 -30.29 -19.81
N GLN A 122 9.85 -29.77 -20.95
CA GLN A 122 9.74 -28.35 -21.29
C GLN A 122 8.29 -27.85 -21.33
N PHE A 123 7.34 -28.69 -21.73
CA PHE A 123 5.93 -28.33 -21.74
C PHE A 123 5.37 -28.18 -20.32
N VAL A 124 5.73 -29.10 -19.40
CA VAL A 124 5.33 -29.02 -17.99
C VAL A 124 5.96 -27.79 -17.33
N ASP A 125 7.24 -27.51 -17.60
CA ASP A 125 7.93 -26.33 -17.07
C ASP A 125 7.24 -25.03 -17.52
N LYS A 126 6.91 -24.92 -18.81
CA LYS A 126 6.16 -23.78 -19.36
C LYS A 126 4.80 -23.56 -18.68
N ILE A 127 4.08 -24.63 -18.34
CA ILE A 127 2.79 -24.50 -17.64
C ILE A 127 3.01 -23.90 -16.24
N ASN A 128 4.06 -24.31 -15.54
CA ASN A 128 4.36 -23.78 -14.21
C ASN A 128 4.79 -22.30 -14.29
N GLU A 129 5.68 -21.97 -15.23
CA GLU A 129 6.11 -20.59 -15.50
C GLU A 129 4.92 -19.68 -15.84
N GLN A 130 4.01 -20.12 -16.72
CA GLN A 130 2.82 -19.35 -17.09
C GLN A 130 1.89 -19.10 -15.89
N LYS A 131 1.73 -20.08 -14.99
CA LYS A 131 0.92 -19.91 -13.78
C LYS A 131 1.55 -18.86 -12.85
N ILE A 132 2.86 -18.94 -12.64
CA ILE A 132 3.61 -17.99 -11.81
C ILE A 132 3.53 -16.58 -12.42
N ALA A 133 3.76 -16.46 -13.74
CA ALA A 133 3.69 -15.19 -14.44
C ALA A 133 2.30 -14.55 -14.34
N ARG A 134 1.22 -15.30 -14.56
CA ARG A 134 -0.16 -14.79 -14.40
C ARG A 134 -0.45 -14.34 -12.98
N LEU A 135 -0.02 -15.11 -11.98
CA LEU A 135 -0.17 -14.75 -10.56
C LEU A 135 0.58 -13.46 -10.24
N GLU A 136 1.78 -13.29 -10.80
CA GLU A 136 2.60 -12.10 -10.60
C GLU A 136 2.02 -10.88 -11.32
N GLU A 137 1.55 -11.02 -12.56
CA GLU A 137 0.86 -9.95 -13.30
C GLU A 137 -0.37 -9.44 -12.55
N VAL A 138 -1.22 -10.35 -12.06
CA VAL A 138 -2.41 -10.00 -11.28
C VAL A 138 -2.03 -9.32 -9.96
N LYS A 139 -0.99 -9.80 -9.28
CA LYS A 139 -0.47 -9.18 -8.06
C LYS A 139 0.08 -7.78 -8.33
N GLN A 140 0.85 -7.59 -9.39
CA GLN A 140 1.42 -6.29 -9.74
C GLN A 140 0.34 -5.32 -10.18
N ALA A 141 -0.66 -5.76 -10.94
CA ALA A 141 -1.79 -4.95 -11.35
C ALA A 141 -2.62 -4.46 -10.15
N SER A 142 -2.88 -5.33 -9.15
CA SER A 142 -3.61 -4.94 -7.94
C SER A 142 -2.82 -3.97 -7.06
N ILE A 143 -1.52 -4.18 -6.89
CA ILE A 143 -0.65 -3.25 -6.16
C ILE A 143 -0.62 -1.88 -6.84
N LYS A 144 -0.45 -1.83 -8.17
CA LYS A 144 -0.46 -0.58 -8.94
C LYS A 144 -1.80 0.14 -8.80
N TYR A 145 -2.90 -0.57 -8.96
CA TYR A 145 -4.24 0.00 -8.82
C TYR A 145 -4.45 0.66 -7.44
N ILE A 146 -4.03 -0.02 -6.37
CA ILE A 146 -4.12 0.53 -5.00
C ILE A 146 -3.18 1.73 -4.82
N GLN A 147 -1.97 1.66 -5.37
CA GLN A 147 -1.00 2.76 -5.32
C GLN A 147 -1.53 4.01 -6.02
N ASP A 148 -2.10 3.87 -7.22
CA ASP A 148 -2.70 4.97 -7.98
C ASP A 148 -3.87 5.60 -7.21
N ALA A 149 -4.70 4.79 -6.55
CA ALA A 149 -5.78 5.28 -5.70
C ALA A 149 -5.25 6.10 -4.51
N ILE A 150 -4.20 5.63 -3.84
CA ILE A 150 -3.55 6.35 -2.74
C ILE A 150 -2.96 7.68 -3.21
N GLU A 151 -2.35 7.72 -4.38
CA GLU A 151 -1.78 8.95 -4.95
C GLU A 151 -2.86 9.97 -5.29
N LEU A 152 -3.99 9.51 -5.82
CA LEU A 152 -5.16 10.35 -6.06
C LEU A 152 -5.70 10.93 -4.74
N GLU A 153 -5.86 10.10 -3.70
CA GLU A 153 -6.33 10.56 -2.39
C GLU A 153 -5.34 11.56 -1.74
N LYS A 154 -4.03 11.32 -1.85
CA LYS A 154 -3.00 12.26 -1.36
C LYS A 154 -3.05 13.59 -2.11
N ALA A 155 -3.24 13.56 -3.43
CA ALA A 155 -3.40 14.78 -4.22
C ALA A 155 -4.65 15.55 -3.79
N GLN A 156 -5.77 14.87 -3.55
CA GLN A 156 -6.98 15.48 -3.02
C GLN A 156 -6.76 16.07 -1.62
N GLN A 157 -6.10 15.35 -0.71
CA GLN A 157 -5.77 15.84 0.62
C GLN A 157 -4.93 17.12 0.54
N ALA A 158 -3.90 17.14 -0.31
CA ALA A 158 -3.07 18.32 -0.52
C ALA A 158 -3.86 19.52 -1.07
N LEU A 159 -4.90 19.29 -1.89
CA LEU A 159 -5.80 20.34 -2.34
C LEU A 159 -6.69 20.86 -1.22
N VAL A 160 -7.22 19.98 -0.36
CA VAL A 160 -8.01 20.38 0.81
C VAL A 160 -7.16 21.20 1.78
N ASP A 161 -5.94 20.74 2.07
CA ASP A 161 -5.00 21.45 2.90
C ASP A 161 -4.70 22.82 2.33
N LYS A 162 -4.62 23.00 1.00
CA LYS A 162 -4.39 24.31 0.38
C LYS A 162 -5.61 25.26 0.39
N ARG A 163 -6.83 24.82 0.72
CA ARG A 163 -8.01 25.69 0.67
C ARG A 163 -7.98 26.86 1.65
N HIS A 164 -7.32 26.71 2.81
CA HIS A 164 -7.24 27.80 3.79
C HIS A 164 -6.51 29.04 3.25
N TYR A 165 -5.55 28.87 2.33
CA TYR A 165 -4.83 29.99 1.71
C TYR A 165 -5.78 31.00 1.06
N LEU A 166 -6.87 30.55 0.44
CA LEU A 166 -7.84 31.44 -0.20
C LEU A 166 -8.54 32.33 0.85
N PHE A 167 -8.89 31.75 2.00
CA PHE A 167 -9.50 32.50 3.10
C PHE A 167 -8.51 33.46 3.76
N ASP A 168 -7.24 33.07 3.90
CA ASP A 168 -6.21 33.94 4.45
C ASP A 168 -5.90 35.12 3.53
N VAL A 169 -5.90 34.91 2.22
CA VAL A 169 -5.80 35.99 1.23
C VAL A 169 -7.01 36.93 1.32
N GLN A 170 -8.23 36.41 1.43
CA GLN A 170 -9.42 37.27 1.61
C GLN A 170 -9.36 38.09 2.91
N ARG A 171 -8.95 37.44 4.01
CA ARG A 171 -8.78 38.10 5.31
C ARG A 171 -7.72 39.20 5.25
N SER A 172 -6.59 38.96 4.58
CA SER A 172 -5.53 39.96 4.45
C SER A 172 -5.96 41.17 3.62
N VAL A 173 -6.70 40.94 2.52
CA VAL A 173 -7.28 42.03 1.71
C VAL A 173 -8.25 42.87 2.54
N GLN A 174 -9.16 42.25 3.30
CA GLN A 174 -10.06 42.99 4.19
C GLN A 174 -9.31 43.77 5.29
N ASN A 175 -8.29 43.17 5.88
CA ASN A 175 -7.46 43.84 6.87
C ASN A 175 -6.73 45.05 6.27
N MET A 176 -6.22 44.94 5.05
CA MET A 176 -5.58 46.04 4.33
C MET A 176 -6.56 47.16 3.99
N MET A 177 -7.78 46.83 3.55
CA MET A 177 -8.83 47.82 3.28
C MET A 177 -9.22 48.59 4.55
N ARG A 178 -9.44 47.89 5.67
CA ARG A 178 -9.72 48.54 6.96
C ARG A 178 -8.57 49.45 7.41
N ARG A 179 -7.31 49.03 7.23
CA ARG A 179 -6.15 49.89 7.51
C ARG A 179 -6.17 51.14 6.64
N LYS A 180 -6.44 51.01 5.35
CA LYS A 180 -6.51 52.14 4.42
C LYS A 180 -7.62 53.12 4.80
N GLU A 181 -8.78 52.62 5.23
CA GLU A 181 -9.89 53.45 5.74
C GLU A 181 -9.51 54.20 7.02
N GLN A 182 -8.85 53.51 7.97
CA GLN A 182 -8.36 54.13 9.20
C GLN A 182 -7.31 55.22 8.91
N GLU A 183 -6.34 54.94 8.06
CA GLU A 183 -5.32 55.91 7.64
C GLU A 183 -5.95 57.11 6.92
N HIS A 184 -6.93 56.87 6.04
CA HIS A 184 -7.65 57.93 5.37
C HIS A 184 -8.42 58.81 6.36
N MET A 185 -9.11 58.20 7.33
CA MET A 185 -9.82 58.92 8.38
C MET A 185 -8.88 59.76 9.24
N ILE A 186 -7.75 59.20 9.67
CA ILE A 186 -6.73 59.93 10.45
C ILE A 186 -6.21 61.12 9.65
N ASN A 187 -5.79 60.90 8.39
CA ASN A 187 -5.29 61.97 7.53
C ASN A 187 -6.37 63.04 7.24
N TRP A 188 -7.64 62.66 7.12
CA TRP A 188 -8.74 63.58 6.94
C TRP A 188 -8.99 64.42 8.20
N VAL A 189 -9.01 63.78 9.38
CA VAL A 189 -9.15 64.47 10.67
C VAL A 189 -7.98 65.43 10.88
N GLU A 190 -6.75 64.99 10.65
CA GLU A 190 -5.55 65.82 10.77
C GLU A 190 -5.63 67.05 9.86
N LYS A 191 -5.97 66.87 8.57
CA LYS A 191 -6.13 67.98 7.62
C LYS A 191 -7.23 68.95 8.04
N ASN A 192 -8.39 68.45 8.47
CA ASN A 192 -9.49 69.32 8.92
C ASN A 192 -9.14 70.06 10.20
N VAL A 193 -8.48 69.41 11.16
CA VAL A 193 -8.03 70.06 12.40
C VAL A 193 -7.03 71.16 12.08
N VAL A 194 -5.99 70.88 11.29
CA VAL A 194 -4.99 71.88 10.85
C VAL A 194 -5.66 73.04 10.10
N GLN A 195 -6.63 72.77 9.23
CA GLN A 195 -7.35 73.82 8.50
C GLN A 195 -8.28 74.65 9.40
N SER A 196 -8.85 74.06 10.45
CA SER A 196 -9.72 74.74 11.42
C SER A 196 -8.95 75.60 12.42
N ILE A 197 -7.67 75.28 12.68
CA ILE A 197 -6.78 76.12 13.49
C ILE A 197 -6.47 77.38 12.69
N SER A 198 -7.27 78.42 12.90
CA SER A 198 -7.01 79.75 12.36
C SER A 198 -5.97 80.48 13.18
N ALA A 199 -5.23 81.42 12.57
CA ALA A 199 -4.25 82.26 13.27
C ALA A 199 -4.84 83.07 14.45
N GLN A 200 -6.17 83.24 14.50
CA GLN A 200 -6.90 83.86 15.60
C GLN A 200 -6.97 82.93 16.83
N GLN A 201 -7.15 81.63 16.60
CA GLN A 201 -7.33 80.61 17.63
C GLN A 201 -5.98 80.25 18.31
N GLU A 202 -4.87 80.35 17.57
CA GLU A 202 -3.52 80.24 18.15
C GLU A 202 -3.25 81.35 19.17
N LYS A 203 -3.66 82.60 18.88
CA LYS A 203 -3.50 83.73 19.81
C LYS A 203 -4.32 83.57 21.08
N GLU A 204 -5.57 83.11 20.96
CA GLU A 204 -6.43 82.81 22.10
C GLU A 204 -5.88 81.64 22.94
N THR A 205 -5.32 80.63 22.29
CA THR A 205 -4.68 79.49 22.96
C THR A 205 -3.43 79.94 23.73
N ILE A 206 -2.59 80.80 23.15
CA ILE A 206 -1.43 81.40 23.85
C ILE A 206 -1.90 82.21 25.07
N ALA A 207 -2.97 83.00 24.95
CA ALA A 207 -3.53 83.75 26.08
C ALA A 207 -4.02 82.82 27.20
N LYS A 208 -4.62 81.68 26.84
CA LYS A 208 -5.07 80.66 27.80
C LYS A 208 -3.90 79.96 28.49
N CYS A 209 -2.84 79.61 27.76
CA CYS A 209 -1.60 79.07 28.33
C CYS A 209 -0.96 80.05 29.34
N ILE A 210 -0.98 81.36 29.04
CA ILE A 210 -0.52 82.40 29.97
C ILE A 210 -1.40 82.45 31.22
N GLN A 211 -2.73 82.27 31.09
CA GLN A 211 -3.62 82.20 32.23
C GLN A 211 -3.36 80.95 33.08
N ASP A 212 -3.18 79.78 32.47
CA ASP A 212 -2.89 78.53 33.19
C ASP A 212 -1.53 78.60 33.91
N LEU A 213 -0.51 79.19 33.27
CA LEU A 213 0.78 79.47 33.93
C LEU A 213 0.62 80.43 35.12
N LYS A 214 -0.21 81.47 34.99
CA LYS A 214 -0.51 82.38 36.11
C LYS A 214 -1.26 81.68 37.24
N LEU A 215 -2.16 80.76 36.93
CA LEU A 215 -2.89 79.95 37.92
C LEU A 215 -1.94 78.97 38.63
N LEU A 216 -1.06 78.29 37.89
CA LEU A 216 -0.01 77.43 38.46
C LEU A 216 0.96 78.24 39.33
N ALA A 217 1.35 79.45 38.91
CA ALA A 217 2.19 80.34 39.71
C ALA A 217 1.50 80.81 40.99
N LYS A 218 0.20 81.16 40.93
CA LYS A 218 -0.61 81.45 42.12
C LYS A 218 -0.72 80.25 43.05
N LYS A 219 -0.88 79.04 42.50
CA LYS A 219 -0.93 77.80 43.28
C LYS A 219 0.41 77.47 43.92
N ALA A 220 1.53 77.77 43.25
CA ALA A 220 2.89 77.64 43.79
C ALA A 220 3.18 78.69 44.90
N GLN A 221 2.65 79.91 44.78
CA GLN A 221 2.75 80.94 45.84
C GLN A 221 1.82 80.68 47.04
N ALA A 222 0.78 79.85 46.87
CA ALA A 222 -0.15 79.46 47.92
C ALA A 222 0.24 78.16 48.65
N GLN A 223 1.36 77.53 48.29
CA GLN A 223 1.96 76.45 49.09
C GLN A 223 2.88 77.08 50.15
N PRO A 224 2.69 76.79 51.45
CA PRO A 224 3.64 77.20 52.47
C PRO A 224 4.93 76.39 52.29
N VAL A 225 6.05 77.10 52.15
CA VAL A 225 7.39 76.55 52.37
C VAL A 225 7.41 75.99 53.79
N MET A 226 7.65 74.70 53.95
CA MET A 226 8.27 74.17 55.16
C MET A 226 9.78 74.38 55.06
#